data_AF-A0A7K8UG43-F1
#
_entry.id   AF-A0A7K8UG43-F1
#
_cell.length_a   1.000
_cell.length_b   1.000
_cell.length_c   1.000
_cell.angle_alpha   90.00
_cell.angle_beta   90.00
_cell.angle_gamma   90.00
#
_symmetry.space_group_name_H-M   'P 1'
#
loop_
_entity.id
_entity.type
_entity.pdbx_description
1 polymer ?
#
loop_
_entity_poly.entity_id
_entity_poly.type
_entity_poly.pdbx_seq_one_letter_code
_entity_poly.pdbx_strand_id
1 'polypeptide(L)'
;QLTEDEIATILKSTLKGLEYLHFMRKIHRDIKAGNILLNTEGHAKLADFGVAGQLTDTMAKRNTVIGTPFWMAPEVIQEIGYNCVADIWSLGITSIEMAEGKPPYADIHPMRAIFMIPTNPPPTFRKPELWSDEFTDFVKKCLVKNPEQRATATQLLQHTFIKNAKPVSILRDLITEAMEIKAKRHEEQQRELEEEEENSDEDELDSHTMVKTSSESAGTMRATSTMSEGAQTMIEHNSTMLESDLGTMVINSDDDEEEDGTMKRNATSPQVQRPSFMDYFDKQDSKNKSPENCNQNMHEPYHISKNVFPDNWKVPQDGDFDFLKNLSLEELQMRLKALDPMMEREIEELRQRYTAKRQPILDAMDAKKRRQQNF
;
A
#
# COMPACT_ATOMS: atom_id res chain seq x y z
N GLN A 1 -17.60 10.87 15.55
CA GLN A 1 -17.70 12.34 15.47
C GLN A 1 -17.46 12.87 16.87
N LEU A 2 -16.75 13.99 17.00
CA LEU A 2 -16.42 14.57 18.29
C LEU A 2 -17.36 15.72 18.63
N THR A 3 -17.59 15.95 19.91
CA THR A 3 -18.32 17.11 20.44
C THR A 3 -17.45 18.37 20.39
N GLU A 4 -18.07 19.55 20.47
CA GLU A 4 -17.33 20.82 20.43
C GLU A 4 -16.29 20.96 21.55
N ASP A 5 -16.63 20.54 22.77
CA ASP A 5 -15.71 20.62 23.91
C ASP A 5 -14.47 19.74 23.67
N GLU A 6 -14.65 18.51 23.16
CA GLU A 6 -13.55 17.61 22.80
C GLU A 6 -12.67 18.21 21.69
N ILE A 7 -13.31 18.74 20.64
CA ILE A 7 -12.63 19.40 19.51
C ILE A 7 -11.81 20.60 20.01
N ALA A 8 -12.41 21.49 20.81
CA ALA A 8 -11.73 22.67 21.34
C ALA A 8 -10.49 22.29 22.18
N THR A 9 -10.60 21.25 23.01
CA THR A 9 -9.50 20.75 23.84
C THR A 9 -8.35 20.17 23.00
N ILE A 10 -8.67 19.39 21.96
CA ILE A 10 -7.67 18.85 21.02
C ILE A 10 -7.01 19.97 20.22
N LEU A 11 -7.81 20.90 19.67
CA LEU A 11 -7.32 22.02 18.86
C LEU A 11 -6.46 22.99 19.66
N LYS A 12 -6.74 23.20 20.95
CA LYS A 12 -5.90 24.03 21.83
C LYS A 12 -4.47 23.50 21.93
N SER A 13 -4.31 22.19 22.11
CA SER A 13 -3.00 21.55 22.18
C SER A 13 -2.32 21.54 20.80
N THR A 14 -3.11 21.28 19.74
CA THR A 14 -2.65 21.33 18.35
C THR A 14 -2.12 22.72 17.96
N LEU A 15 -2.83 23.78 18.32
CA LEU A 15 -2.44 25.18 18.09
C LEU A 15 -1.15 25.55 18.84
N LYS A 16 -0.93 25.06 20.06
CA LYS A 16 0.34 25.23 20.77
C LYS A 16 1.50 24.57 20.02
N GLY A 17 1.27 23.38 19.47
CA GLY A 17 2.25 22.69 18.63
C GLY A 17 2.57 23.48 17.35
N LEU A 18 1.54 23.98 16.66
CA LEU A 18 1.71 24.81 15.47
C LEU A 18 2.41 26.13 15.77
N GLU A 19 2.02 26.83 16.84
CA GLU A 19 2.69 28.06 17.29
C GLU A 19 4.19 27.84 17.49
N TYR A 20 4.55 26.75 18.18
CA TYR A 20 5.95 26.38 18.39
C TYR A 20 6.70 26.13 17.07
N LEU A 21 6.10 25.36 16.14
CA LEU A 21 6.71 25.07 14.84
C LEU A 21 6.91 26.35 14.02
N HIS A 22 5.88 27.20 13.97
CA HIS A 22 5.87 28.44 13.20
C HIS A 22 6.88 29.44 13.77
N PHE A 23 7.01 29.51 15.09
CA PHE A 23 8.06 30.28 15.77
C PHE A 23 9.47 29.80 15.37
N MET A 24 9.67 28.49 15.26
CA MET A 24 10.91 27.87 14.80
C MET A 24 11.11 27.93 13.27
N ARG A 25 10.26 28.66 12.53
CA ARG A 25 10.25 28.76 11.06
C ARG A 25 10.14 27.41 10.35
N LYS A 26 9.45 26.46 10.99
CA LYS A 26 9.08 25.17 10.42
C LYS A 26 7.60 25.19 10.06
N ILE A 27 7.24 24.42 9.04
CA ILE A 27 5.85 24.25 8.64
C ILE A 27 5.54 22.76 8.57
N HIS A 28 4.37 22.37 9.08
CA HIS A 28 4.01 20.97 9.25
C HIS A 28 3.72 20.28 7.91
N ARG A 29 2.99 20.94 7.00
CA ARG A 29 2.67 20.47 5.63
C ARG A 29 1.62 19.36 5.50
N ASP A 30 1.36 18.60 6.55
CA ASP A 30 0.32 17.55 6.51
C ASP A 30 -0.56 17.56 7.77
N ILE A 31 -1.23 18.69 8.05
CA ILE A 31 -2.19 18.78 9.15
C ILE A 31 -3.53 18.17 8.72
N LYS A 32 -3.93 17.10 9.42
CA LYS A 32 -5.20 16.37 9.27
C LYS A 32 -5.49 15.60 10.56
N ALA A 33 -6.72 15.14 10.77
CA ALA A 33 -7.07 14.44 12.02
C ALA A 33 -6.21 13.20 12.27
N GLY A 34 -5.87 12.45 11.22
CA GLY A 34 -5.00 11.26 11.30
C GLY A 34 -3.58 11.53 11.79
N ASN A 35 -3.09 12.78 11.71
CA ASN A 35 -1.74 13.17 12.15
C ASN A 35 -1.74 13.91 13.50
N ILE A 36 -2.88 13.94 14.20
CA ILE A 36 -3.01 14.47 15.56
C ILE A 36 -3.20 13.28 16.49
N LEU A 37 -2.13 12.89 17.17
CA LEU A 37 -2.12 11.72 18.05
C LEU A 37 -2.50 12.11 19.48
N LEU A 38 -3.31 11.29 20.13
CA LEU A 38 -3.64 11.41 21.55
C LEU A 38 -2.88 10.34 22.34
N ASN A 39 -2.27 10.73 23.47
CA ASN A 39 -1.79 9.77 24.45
C ASN A 39 -2.92 9.36 25.41
N THR A 40 -2.65 8.39 26.30
CA THR A 40 -3.61 7.88 27.30
C THR A 40 -4.08 8.93 28.32
N GLU A 41 -3.38 10.08 28.41
CA GLU A 41 -3.73 11.18 29.30
C GLU A 41 -4.60 12.25 28.62
N GLY A 42 -4.82 12.15 27.30
CA GLY A 42 -5.56 13.13 26.51
C GLY A 42 -4.72 14.28 25.94
N HIS A 43 -3.39 14.19 25.99
CA HIS A 43 -2.51 15.18 25.38
C HIS A 43 -2.39 14.95 23.88
N ALA A 44 -2.87 15.91 23.08
CA ALA A 44 -2.72 15.90 21.62
C ALA A 44 -1.30 16.31 21.20
N LYS A 45 -0.74 15.59 20.22
CA LYS A 45 0.60 15.80 19.67
C LYS A 45 0.56 15.72 18.15
N LEU A 46 1.32 16.60 17.50
CA LEU A 46 1.53 16.57 16.06
C LEU A 46 2.49 15.42 15.70
N ALA A 47 2.17 14.69 14.64
CA ALA A 47 2.97 13.58 14.10
C ALA A 47 3.16 13.71 12.58
N ASP A 48 3.96 12.82 12.00
CA ASP A 48 4.18 12.73 10.55
C ASP A 48 4.69 14.03 9.89
N PHE A 49 5.79 14.55 10.45
CA PHE A 49 6.62 15.58 9.83
C PHE A 49 7.36 15.11 8.57
N GLY A 50 7.01 13.94 7.98
CA GLY A 50 7.72 13.32 6.86
C GLY A 50 7.73 14.16 5.57
N VAL A 51 6.84 15.14 5.48
CA VAL A 51 6.82 16.16 4.42
C VAL A 51 7.21 17.55 4.91
N ALA A 52 7.50 17.72 6.21
CA ALA A 52 7.91 18.99 6.81
C ALA A 52 9.24 19.45 6.20
N GLY A 53 9.22 20.55 5.48
CA GLY A 53 10.40 21.19 4.90
C GLY A 53 10.65 22.53 5.55
N GLN A 54 11.91 22.94 5.66
CA GLN A 54 12.25 24.32 6.00
C GLN A 54 11.67 25.26 4.94
N LEU A 55 11.43 26.53 5.32
CA LEU A 55 10.91 27.57 4.41
C LEU A 55 11.76 27.72 3.13
N THR A 56 13.01 27.23 3.15
CA THR A 56 14.04 27.37 2.11
C THR A 56 14.13 26.20 1.14
N ASP A 57 13.57 25.02 1.44
CA ASP A 57 13.76 23.79 0.63
C ASP A 57 12.62 23.55 -0.39
N THR A 58 11.92 24.60 -0.79
CA THR A 58 10.57 24.53 -1.39
C THR A 58 10.49 24.00 -2.82
N MET A 59 11.61 23.79 -3.52
CA MET A 59 11.59 23.48 -4.96
C MET A 59 11.93 22.03 -5.33
N ALA A 60 12.71 21.29 -4.54
CA ALA A 60 13.39 20.09 -5.06
C ALA A 60 12.62 18.75 -4.96
N LYS A 61 11.46 18.68 -4.28
CA LYS A 61 10.71 17.42 -4.08
C LYS A 61 9.33 17.36 -4.77
N ARG A 62 9.00 18.27 -5.68
CA ARG A 62 7.60 18.53 -6.09
C ARG A 62 7.09 17.76 -7.33
N ASN A 63 7.72 16.66 -7.75
CA ASN A 63 7.36 15.97 -9.02
C ASN A 63 6.74 14.57 -8.88
N THR A 64 6.18 14.21 -7.73
CA THR A 64 5.53 12.90 -7.57
C THR A 64 4.21 13.01 -6.85
N VAL A 65 3.11 12.75 -7.59
CA VAL A 65 1.76 12.45 -7.11
C VAL A 65 1.15 13.54 -6.22
N ILE A 66 0.23 14.32 -6.80
CA ILE A 66 -0.61 15.24 -6.03
C ILE A 66 -1.34 14.40 -4.97
N GLY A 67 -0.93 14.56 -3.70
CA GLY A 67 -1.53 13.86 -2.58
C GLY A 67 -3.00 14.24 -2.41
N THR A 68 -3.64 13.69 -1.37
CA THR A 68 -5.05 13.97 -1.06
C THR A 68 -5.26 15.45 -0.73
N PRO A 69 -5.84 16.28 -1.63
CA PRO A 69 -5.69 17.74 -1.58
C PRO A 69 -6.66 18.43 -0.62
N PHE A 70 -7.51 17.66 0.08
CA PHE A 70 -8.68 18.20 0.78
C PHE A 70 -8.34 19.13 1.95
N TRP A 71 -7.15 18.99 2.55
CA TRP A 71 -6.64 19.87 3.60
C TRP A 71 -5.74 20.99 3.06
N MET A 72 -5.37 20.97 1.78
CA MET A 72 -4.44 21.94 1.22
C MET A 72 -5.08 23.32 1.11
N ALA A 73 -4.32 24.36 1.47
CA ALA A 73 -4.74 25.74 1.32
C ALA A 73 -4.73 26.18 -0.16
N PRO A 74 -5.57 27.16 -0.56
CA PRO A 74 -5.64 27.64 -1.95
C PRO A 74 -4.29 28.05 -2.53
N GLU A 75 -3.48 28.79 -1.76
CA GLU A 75 -2.18 29.29 -2.19
C GLU A 75 -1.14 28.17 -2.41
N VAL A 76 -1.32 27.04 -1.72
CA VAL A 76 -0.47 25.85 -1.84
C VAL A 76 -0.78 25.14 -3.15
N ILE A 77 -2.07 25.01 -3.48
CA ILE A 77 -2.54 24.42 -4.74
C ILE A 77 -2.13 25.27 -5.94
N GLN A 78 -2.22 26.59 -5.82
CA GLN A 78 -1.84 27.52 -6.89
C GLN A 78 -0.32 27.70 -7.03
N GLU A 79 0.47 27.02 -6.20
CA GLU A 79 1.94 27.10 -6.17
C GLU A 79 2.52 28.50 -5.90
N ILE A 80 1.70 29.43 -5.41
CA ILE A 80 2.07 30.84 -5.17
C ILE A 80 3.05 30.95 -3.97
N GLY A 81 3.15 29.90 -3.16
CA GLY A 81 4.11 29.81 -2.07
C GLY A 81 3.56 28.98 -0.93
N TYR A 82 4.46 28.56 -0.05
CA TYR A 82 4.11 27.78 1.13
C TYR A 82 4.56 28.52 2.39
N ASN A 83 3.60 28.96 3.21
CA ASN A 83 3.86 29.75 4.42
C ASN A 83 3.27 29.07 5.66
N CYS A 84 3.64 29.54 6.86
CA CYS A 84 3.18 28.95 8.12
C CYS A 84 1.64 28.92 8.24
N VAL A 85 0.94 29.91 7.66
CA VAL A 85 -0.53 30.00 7.73
C VAL A 85 -1.25 28.98 6.83
N ALA A 86 -0.54 28.24 5.96
CA ALA A 86 -1.10 27.09 5.26
C ALA A 86 -1.53 25.97 6.24
N ASP A 87 -0.78 25.76 7.33
CA ASP A 87 -1.17 24.81 8.38
C ASP A 87 -2.47 25.25 9.08
N ILE A 88 -2.74 26.56 9.16
CA ILE A 88 -3.95 27.10 9.78
C ILE A 88 -5.20 26.82 8.95
N TRP A 89 -5.09 26.92 7.62
CA TRP A 89 -6.17 26.47 6.74
C TRP A 89 -6.45 24.97 6.94
N SER A 90 -5.38 24.17 6.94
CA SER A 90 -5.45 22.73 7.15
C SER A 90 -6.09 22.38 8.49
N LEU A 91 -5.81 23.15 9.55
CA LEU A 91 -6.44 23.05 10.86
C LEU A 91 -7.94 23.36 10.82
N GLY A 92 -8.35 24.38 10.05
CA GLY A 92 -9.76 24.70 9.82
C GLY A 92 -10.51 23.55 9.15
N ILE A 93 -9.90 22.93 8.13
CA ILE A 93 -10.46 21.72 7.49
C ILE A 93 -10.52 20.55 8.46
N THR A 94 -9.47 20.34 9.24
CA THR A 94 -9.39 19.28 10.27
C THR A 94 -10.48 19.47 11.35
N SER A 95 -10.82 20.71 11.67
CA SER A 95 -11.91 21.02 12.61
C SER A 95 -13.26 20.55 12.08
N ILE A 96 -13.53 20.75 10.78
CA ILE A 96 -14.73 20.21 10.11
C ILE A 96 -14.67 18.68 10.04
N GLU A 97 -13.50 18.11 9.76
CA GLU A 97 -13.30 16.66 9.72
C GLU A 97 -13.62 16.00 11.07
N MET A 98 -13.17 16.57 12.20
CA MET A 98 -13.47 16.03 13.53
C MET A 98 -14.96 16.11 13.87
N ALA A 99 -15.61 17.20 13.45
CA ALA A 99 -17.04 17.45 13.65
C ALA A 99 -17.92 16.53 12.80
N GLU A 100 -17.59 16.34 11.52
CA GLU A 100 -18.46 15.66 10.54
C GLU A 100 -17.94 14.29 10.09
N GLY A 101 -16.78 13.86 10.59
CA GLY A 101 -16.13 12.58 10.29
C GLY A 101 -15.33 12.54 8.98
N LYS A 102 -15.43 13.57 8.12
CA LYS A 102 -14.68 13.66 6.85
C LYS A 102 -14.51 15.12 6.42
N PRO A 103 -13.42 15.48 5.72
CA PRO A 103 -13.21 16.85 5.27
C PRO A 103 -14.24 17.24 4.18
N PRO A 104 -14.38 18.55 3.88
CA PRO A 104 -15.09 19.00 2.69
C PRO A 104 -14.52 18.33 1.44
N TYR A 105 -15.41 18.00 0.49
CA TYR A 105 -15.05 17.37 -0.78
C TYR A 105 -14.44 15.96 -0.70
N ALA A 106 -14.46 15.28 0.45
CA ALA A 106 -13.94 13.92 0.60
C ALA A 106 -14.50 12.91 -0.42
N ASP A 107 -15.75 13.06 -0.85
CA ASP A 107 -16.41 12.18 -1.82
C ASP A 107 -16.20 12.63 -3.29
N ILE A 108 -15.44 13.71 -3.51
CA ILE A 108 -15.15 14.26 -4.84
C ILE A 108 -13.77 13.76 -5.30
N HIS A 109 -13.67 13.41 -6.58
CA HIS A 109 -12.40 13.01 -7.18
C HIS A 109 -11.29 14.06 -6.91
N PRO A 110 -10.10 13.68 -6.42
CA PRO A 110 -9.03 14.61 -6.02
C PRO A 110 -8.71 15.68 -7.07
N MET A 111 -8.58 15.29 -8.34
CA MET A 111 -8.33 16.23 -9.44
C MET A 111 -9.38 17.34 -9.55
N ARG A 112 -10.66 17.06 -9.25
CA ARG A 112 -11.72 18.08 -9.27
C ARG A 112 -11.63 18.99 -8.04
N ALA A 113 -11.27 18.46 -6.88
CA ALA A 113 -11.09 19.25 -5.66
C ALA A 113 -9.97 20.30 -5.80
N ILE A 114 -8.89 19.97 -6.52
CA ILE A 114 -7.80 20.92 -6.86
C ILE A 114 -8.34 22.19 -7.51
N PHE A 115 -9.31 22.08 -8.43
CA PHE A 115 -9.92 23.26 -9.04
C PHE A 115 -10.93 23.96 -8.14
N MET A 116 -11.68 23.19 -7.33
CA MET A 116 -12.74 23.74 -6.48
C MET A 116 -12.20 24.54 -5.29
N ILE A 117 -11.13 24.10 -4.64
CA ILE A 117 -10.61 24.74 -3.42
C ILE A 117 -10.21 26.21 -3.67
N PRO A 118 -9.45 26.54 -4.74
CA PRO A 118 -9.08 27.94 -5.01
C PRO A 118 -10.21 28.77 -5.62
N THR A 119 -11.27 28.16 -6.18
CA THR A 119 -12.33 28.90 -6.89
C THR A 119 -13.56 29.15 -6.02
N ASN A 120 -14.05 28.12 -5.32
CA ASN A 120 -15.24 28.22 -4.48
C ASN A 120 -15.02 29.10 -3.24
N PRO A 121 -16.10 29.60 -2.60
CA PRO A 121 -16.00 30.19 -1.27
C PRO A 121 -15.46 29.18 -0.26
N PRO A 122 -14.90 29.66 0.88
CA PRO A 122 -14.48 28.79 1.98
C PRO A 122 -15.59 27.81 2.39
N PRO A 123 -15.27 26.53 2.64
CA PRO A 123 -16.26 25.59 3.10
C PRO A 123 -16.75 25.94 4.51
N THR A 124 -17.99 25.56 4.80
CA THR A 124 -18.63 25.66 6.11
C THR A 124 -19.16 24.28 6.51
N PHE A 125 -19.68 24.16 7.73
CA PHE A 125 -20.42 22.97 8.14
C PHE A 125 -21.62 22.71 7.22
N ARG A 126 -21.94 21.42 7.00
CA ARG A 126 -23.12 20.99 6.23
C ARG A 126 -24.43 21.35 6.93
N LYS A 127 -24.41 21.36 8.26
CA LYS A 127 -25.52 21.71 9.15
C LYS A 127 -25.06 22.73 10.19
N PRO A 128 -24.94 24.03 9.83
CA PRO A 128 -24.42 25.06 10.72
C PRO A 128 -25.19 25.20 12.03
N GLU A 129 -26.49 24.87 12.03
CA GLU A 129 -27.38 24.96 13.20
C GLU A 129 -27.02 24.01 14.34
N LEU A 130 -26.17 23.01 14.09
CA LEU A 130 -25.69 22.07 15.11
C LEU A 130 -24.49 22.61 15.88
N TRP A 131 -23.89 23.72 15.43
CA TRP A 131 -22.61 24.21 15.93
C TRP A 131 -22.74 25.62 16.49
N SER A 132 -22.02 25.90 17.56
CA SER A 132 -22.01 27.20 18.21
C SER A 132 -21.45 28.29 17.29
N ASP A 133 -21.86 29.53 17.56
CA ASP A 133 -21.30 30.70 16.88
C ASP A 133 -19.78 30.81 17.12
N GLU A 134 -19.31 30.42 18.31
CA GLU A 134 -17.89 30.44 18.65
C GLU A 134 -17.08 29.46 17.79
N PHE A 135 -17.59 28.25 17.59
CA PHE A 135 -16.92 27.25 16.76
C PHE A 135 -16.98 27.61 15.27
N THR A 136 -18.14 28.09 14.80
CA THR A 136 -18.32 28.56 13.42
C THR A 136 -17.40 29.73 13.09
N ASP A 137 -17.28 30.72 14.00
CA ASP A 137 -16.38 31.85 13.84
C ASP A 137 -14.90 31.44 13.91
N PHE A 138 -14.54 30.46 14.76
CA PHE A 138 -13.19 29.89 14.78
C PHE A 138 -12.81 29.29 13.42
N VAL A 139 -13.66 28.44 12.86
CA VAL A 139 -13.44 27.82 11.54
C VAL A 139 -13.37 28.89 10.45
N LYS A 140 -14.23 29.91 10.51
CA LYS A 140 -14.21 31.04 9.56
C LYS A 140 -12.88 31.81 9.59
N LYS A 141 -12.27 32.02 10.76
CA LYS A 141 -10.95 32.66 10.87
C LYS A 141 -9.79 31.78 10.37
N CYS A 142 -9.96 30.46 10.43
CA CYS A 142 -8.99 29.52 9.84
C CYS A 142 -9.09 29.50 8.31
N LEU A 143 -10.31 29.46 7.77
CA LEU A 143 -10.59 29.27 6.34
C LEU A 143 -10.66 30.58 5.55
N VAL A 144 -9.74 31.51 5.81
CA VAL A 144 -9.58 32.72 5.02
C VAL A 144 -8.70 32.43 3.80
N LYS A 145 -9.21 32.65 2.59
CA LYS A 145 -8.49 32.32 1.35
C LYS A 145 -7.22 33.15 1.17
N ASN A 146 -7.29 34.46 1.43
CA ASN A 146 -6.10 35.30 1.40
C ASN A 146 -5.21 34.97 2.61
N PRO A 147 -4.00 34.40 2.41
CA PRO A 147 -3.14 34.00 3.52
C PRO A 147 -2.69 35.18 4.39
N GLU A 148 -2.57 36.39 3.84
CA GLU A 148 -2.16 37.59 4.61
C GLU A 148 -3.23 38.03 5.63
N GLN A 149 -4.49 37.66 5.40
CA GLN A 149 -5.62 37.96 6.27
C GLN A 149 -5.99 36.77 7.17
N ARG A 150 -5.37 35.61 6.97
CA ARG A 150 -5.63 34.41 7.75
C ARG A 150 -5.00 34.53 9.13
N ALA A 151 -5.75 34.16 10.17
CA ALA A 151 -5.25 34.23 11.53
C ALA A 151 -4.02 33.33 11.73
N THR A 152 -3.12 33.72 12.63
CA THR A 152 -1.97 32.90 13.02
C THR A 152 -2.33 31.94 14.17
N ALA A 153 -1.50 30.94 14.43
CA ALA A 153 -1.67 30.05 15.58
C ALA A 153 -1.78 30.82 16.91
N THR A 154 -0.90 31.80 17.12
CA THR A 154 -0.89 32.67 18.30
C THR A 154 -2.19 33.47 18.46
N GLN A 155 -2.73 33.99 17.36
CA GLN A 155 -4.01 34.72 17.39
C GLN A 155 -5.18 33.79 17.68
N LEU A 156 -5.19 32.58 17.10
CA LEU A 156 -6.25 31.60 17.31
C LEU A 156 -6.25 31.00 18.73
N LEU A 157 -5.09 30.92 19.39
CA LEU A 157 -5.02 30.59 20.82
C LEU A 157 -5.77 31.59 21.70
N GLN A 158 -5.99 32.81 21.20
CA GLN A 158 -6.75 33.83 21.90
C GLN A 158 -8.26 33.83 21.56
N HIS A 159 -8.69 33.01 20.59
CA HIS A 159 -10.09 32.91 20.18
C HIS A 159 -10.99 32.35 21.30
N THR A 160 -12.22 32.84 21.40
CA THR A 160 -13.18 32.48 22.47
C THR A 160 -13.36 30.95 22.57
N PHE A 161 -13.61 30.28 21.44
CA PHE A 161 -13.70 28.83 21.34
C PHE A 161 -12.51 28.07 21.98
N ILE A 162 -11.28 28.54 21.76
CA ILE A 162 -10.06 27.90 22.28
C ILE A 162 -9.75 28.31 23.72
N LYS A 163 -10.06 29.55 24.11
CA LYS A 163 -9.93 30.01 25.50
C LYS A 163 -10.85 29.22 26.43
N ASN A 164 -12.08 28.97 25.98
CA ASN A 164 -13.11 28.26 26.71
C ASN A 164 -12.93 26.73 26.72
N ALA A 165 -11.97 26.20 25.95
CA ALA A 165 -11.69 24.77 25.89
C ALA A 165 -11.45 24.17 27.28
N LYS A 166 -12.09 23.02 27.54
CA LYS A 166 -12.02 22.30 28.81
C LYS A 166 -10.64 21.65 29.03
N PRO A 167 -10.31 21.25 30.27
CA PRO A 167 -9.11 20.49 30.55
C PRO A 167 -9.11 19.14 29.81
N VAL A 168 -7.92 18.59 29.52
CA VAL A 168 -7.74 17.30 28.80
C VAL A 168 -8.45 16.11 29.45
N SER A 169 -8.83 16.22 30.73
CA SER A 169 -9.58 15.20 31.45
C SER A 169 -10.93 14.85 30.80
N ILE A 170 -11.53 15.76 30.03
CA ILE A 170 -12.80 15.47 29.34
C ILE A 170 -12.63 14.42 28.23
N LEU A 171 -11.40 14.23 27.73
CA LEU A 171 -11.13 13.27 26.66
C LEU A 171 -10.96 11.83 27.18
N ARG A 172 -10.93 11.63 28.51
CA ARG A 172 -10.64 10.33 29.11
C ARG A 172 -11.66 9.27 28.73
N ASP A 173 -12.94 9.59 28.80
CA ASP A 173 -14.00 8.62 28.52
C ASP A 173 -13.94 8.18 27.04
N LEU A 174 -13.81 9.14 26.12
CA LEU A 174 -13.61 8.89 24.69
C LEU A 174 -12.36 8.02 24.42
N ILE A 175 -11.25 8.32 25.10
CA ILE A 175 -9.98 7.60 24.93
C ILE A 175 -10.10 6.17 25.46
N THR A 176 -10.72 5.98 26.63
CA THR A 176 -10.99 4.66 27.20
C THR A 176 -11.86 3.83 26.27
N GLU A 177 -12.98 4.38 25.79
CA GLU A 177 -13.87 3.71 24.83
C GLU A 177 -13.11 3.30 23.55
N ALA A 178 -12.30 4.21 22.99
CA ALA A 178 -11.51 3.91 21.80
C ALA A 178 -10.47 2.79 22.05
N MET A 179 -9.82 2.77 23.22
CA MET A 179 -8.88 1.72 23.58
C MET A 179 -9.57 0.36 23.81
N GLU A 180 -10.72 0.35 24.46
CA GLU A 180 -11.53 -0.87 24.66
C GLU A 180 -12.01 -1.45 23.33
N ILE A 181 -12.52 -0.61 22.42
CA ILE A 181 -12.91 -1.05 21.08
C ILE A 181 -11.71 -1.61 20.32
N LYS A 182 -10.54 -0.97 20.44
CA LYS A 182 -9.31 -1.44 19.80
C LYS A 182 -8.85 -2.79 20.37
N ALA A 183 -8.89 -2.96 21.68
CA ALA A 183 -8.53 -4.21 22.34
C ALA A 183 -9.50 -5.33 21.95
N LYS A 184 -10.81 -5.07 22.00
CA LYS A 184 -11.85 -6.03 21.60
C LYS A 184 -11.69 -6.48 20.14
N ARG A 185 -11.45 -5.56 19.21
CA ARG A 185 -11.19 -5.91 17.81
C ARG A 185 -9.94 -6.75 17.63
N HIS A 186 -8.90 -6.49 18.43
CA HIS A 186 -7.69 -7.29 18.39
C HIS A 186 -7.93 -8.72 18.92
N GLU A 187 -8.70 -8.85 20.00
CA GLU A 187 -9.10 -10.17 20.53
C GLU A 187 -10.00 -10.94 19.55
N GLU A 188 -10.97 -10.28 18.93
CA GLU A 188 -11.83 -10.87 17.89
C GLU A 188 -11.00 -11.34 16.69
N GLN A 189 -10.07 -10.50 16.21
CA GLN A 189 -9.18 -10.86 15.11
C GLN A 189 -8.24 -12.02 15.46
N GLN A 190 -7.78 -12.12 16.72
CA GLN A 190 -7.00 -13.27 17.18
C GLN A 190 -7.83 -14.55 17.24
N ARG A 191 -9.06 -14.49 17.74
CA ARG A 191 -9.96 -15.66 17.76
C ARG A 191 -10.35 -16.13 16.37
N GLU A 192 -10.61 -15.21 15.44
CA GLU A 192 -10.88 -15.57 14.05
C GLU A 192 -9.70 -16.31 13.42
N LEU A 193 -8.47 -15.91 13.74
CA LEU A 193 -7.26 -16.61 13.29
C LEU A 193 -7.09 -17.99 13.96
N GLU A 194 -7.42 -18.11 15.26
CA GLU A 194 -7.36 -19.40 15.99
C GLU A 194 -8.46 -20.38 15.53
N GLU A 195 -9.69 -19.92 15.29
CA GLU A 195 -10.79 -20.74 14.77
C GLU A 195 -10.53 -21.18 13.31
N GLU A 196 -9.86 -20.36 12.49
CA GLU A 196 -9.40 -20.77 11.16
C GLU A 196 -8.32 -21.87 11.24
N GLU A 197 -7.48 -21.86 12.27
CA GLU A 197 -6.50 -22.93 12.52
C GLU A 197 -7.17 -24.22 13.02
N GLU A 198 -8.06 -24.16 14.02
CA GLU A 198 -8.74 -25.35 14.57
C GLU A 198 -9.68 -26.04 13.55
N ASN A 199 -10.41 -25.27 12.73
CA ASN A 199 -11.23 -25.86 11.66
C ASN A 199 -10.39 -26.50 10.54
N SER A 200 -9.12 -26.14 10.41
CA SER A 200 -8.22 -26.80 9.47
C SER A 200 -7.74 -28.17 9.97
N ASP A 201 -7.76 -28.40 11.29
CA ASP A 201 -7.32 -29.63 11.93
C ASP A 201 -8.46 -30.68 12.09
N GLU A 202 -9.73 -30.27 12.21
CA GLU A 202 -10.86 -31.22 12.32
C GLU A 202 -11.18 -31.97 11.00
N ASP A 203 -10.82 -31.41 9.84
CA ASP A 203 -11.03 -32.04 8.53
C ASP A 203 -10.05 -33.23 8.26
N GLU A 204 -9.02 -33.45 9.08
CA GLU A 204 -8.09 -34.60 8.92
C GLU A 204 -8.55 -35.90 9.62
N LEU A 205 -9.55 -35.87 10.51
CA LEU A 205 -9.86 -37.01 11.40
C LEU A 205 -10.97 -37.98 10.92
N ASP A 206 -11.71 -37.68 9.84
CA ASP A 206 -12.86 -38.52 9.41
C ASP A 206 -12.54 -39.57 8.31
N SER A 207 -11.26 -39.95 8.13
CA SER A 207 -10.84 -40.89 7.07
C SER A 207 -10.48 -42.31 7.53
N HIS A 208 -10.97 -42.76 8.68
CA HIS A 208 -10.69 -44.13 9.17
C HIS A 208 -11.95 -44.99 9.37
N THR A 209 -12.62 -45.32 8.25
CA THR A 209 -13.49 -46.51 8.17
C THR A 209 -12.80 -47.66 7.43
N MET A 210 -12.37 -48.63 8.24
CA MET A 210 -11.82 -49.96 7.95
C MET A 210 -12.21 -50.63 6.62
N VAL A 211 -11.21 -51.10 5.86
CA VAL A 211 -11.33 -52.31 5.01
C VAL A 211 -10.09 -53.18 5.16
N LYS A 212 -10.31 -54.40 5.68
CA LYS A 212 -9.34 -55.47 5.85
C LYS A 212 -9.40 -56.35 4.59
N THR A 213 -8.32 -56.50 3.83
CA THR A 213 -8.17 -57.66 2.92
C THR A 213 -6.75 -58.21 2.92
N SER A 214 -6.72 -59.53 3.03
CA SER A 214 -5.57 -60.43 3.07
C SER A 214 -5.21 -60.86 1.65
N SER A 215 -3.93 -60.86 1.29
CA SER A 215 -3.26 -61.99 0.61
C SER A 215 -1.80 -61.67 0.30
N GLU A 216 -1.00 -62.73 0.43
CA GLU A 216 0.44 -62.80 0.47
C GLU A 216 1.06 -62.78 -0.94
N SER A 217 2.25 -62.21 -1.12
CA SER A 217 3.36 -62.88 -1.81
C SER A 217 4.67 -62.09 -1.68
N ALA A 218 5.74 -62.82 -1.42
CA ALA A 218 7.08 -62.41 -1.04
C ALA A 218 7.93 -61.72 -2.13
N GLY A 219 8.84 -60.85 -1.69
CA GLY A 219 10.27 -61.17 -1.77
C GLY A 219 11.20 -60.34 -2.69
N THR A 220 12.20 -59.74 -2.04
CA THR A 220 13.63 -59.64 -2.45
C THR A 220 14.18 -58.32 -3.03
N MET A 221 14.76 -57.53 -2.11
CA MET A 221 16.08 -56.85 -2.12
C MET A 221 16.88 -56.73 -3.44
N ARG A 222 17.39 -55.52 -3.73
CA ARG A 222 18.85 -55.28 -3.85
C ARG A 222 19.23 -53.79 -3.79
N ALA A 223 20.23 -53.53 -2.96
CA ALA A 223 20.99 -52.29 -2.84
C ALA A 223 22.09 -52.19 -3.90
N THR A 224 22.46 -50.96 -4.30
CA THR A 224 23.82 -50.65 -4.75
C THR A 224 24.23 -49.26 -4.26
N SER A 225 25.25 -49.29 -3.41
CA SER A 225 26.02 -48.20 -2.83
C SER A 225 26.93 -47.52 -3.86
N THR A 226 27.19 -46.22 -3.72
CA THR A 226 28.50 -45.61 -3.94
C THR A 226 28.68 -44.40 -3.03
N MET A 227 29.78 -44.41 -2.28
CA MET A 227 30.23 -43.46 -1.27
C MET A 227 31.20 -42.40 -1.85
N SER A 228 31.50 -41.42 -0.99
CA SER A 228 32.70 -40.54 -0.88
C SER A 228 32.47 -39.09 -1.30
N GLU A 229 32.31 -38.15 -0.37
CA GLU A 229 33.33 -37.49 0.49
C GLU A 229 34.29 -36.55 -0.26
N GLY A 230 34.33 -35.29 0.17
CA GLY A 230 35.30 -34.28 -0.26
C GLY A 230 35.06 -32.95 0.44
N ALA A 231 35.84 -32.68 1.48
CA ALA A 231 35.69 -31.60 2.44
C ALA A 231 36.61 -30.39 2.18
N GLN A 232 36.26 -29.22 2.74
CA GLN A 232 37.13 -28.10 3.23
C GLN A 232 37.92 -27.32 2.13
N THR A 233 38.33 -26.03 2.21
CA THR A 233 38.58 -24.99 3.24
C THR A 233 38.93 -23.68 2.46
N MET A 234 38.36 -22.50 2.74
CA MET A 234 38.88 -21.34 3.51
C MET A 234 39.84 -20.32 2.82
N ILE A 235 39.70 -19.04 3.26
CA ILE A 235 40.60 -17.84 3.24
C ILE A 235 40.21 -16.74 2.20
N GLU A 236 39.55 -15.62 2.58
CA GLU A 236 40.03 -14.30 3.11
C GLU A 236 40.63 -13.37 2.02
N HIS A 237 40.44 -12.04 1.88
CA HIS A 237 40.07 -10.91 2.76
C HIS A 237 39.59 -9.68 1.93
N ASN A 238 38.70 -8.90 2.55
CA ASN A 238 38.49 -7.43 2.53
C ASN A 238 39.12 -6.46 1.48
N SER A 239 38.23 -5.55 1.04
CA SER A 239 38.38 -4.07 0.92
C SER A 239 38.39 -3.41 -0.47
N THR A 240 37.46 -2.45 -0.57
CA THR A 240 37.50 -1.15 -1.27
C THR A 240 37.28 -1.02 -2.79
N MET A 241 36.23 -0.24 -3.10
CA MET A 241 36.23 0.93 -4.00
C MET A 241 36.07 0.74 -5.53
N LEU A 242 35.17 1.57 -6.09
CA LEU A 242 34.98 1.97 -7.51
C LEU A 242 34.29 0.92 -8.40
N GLU A 243 33.40 1.22 -9.35
CA GLU A 243 32.97 2.44 -10.03
C GLU A 243 31.69 2.06 -10.80
N SER A 244 30.58 2.79 -10.65
CA SER A 244 29.42 2.68 -11.55
C SER A 244 29.37 3.94 -12.39
N ASP A 245 29.95 3.84 -13.57
CA ASP A 245 30.11 4.88 -14.55
C ASP A 245 28.90 4.94 -15.50
N LEU A 246 28.57 6.18 -15.92
CA LEU A 246 27.74 6.59 -17.07
C LEU A 246 26.21 6.46 -16.93
N GLY A 247 25.38 7.48 -17.20
CA GLY A 247 25.65 8.81 -17.74
C GLY A 247 24.33 9.55 -17.98
N THR A 248 24.28 10.79 -17.49
CA THR A 248 23.23 11.78 -17.61
C THR A 248 22.99 12.21 -19.06
N MET A 249 21.72 12.31 -19.49
CA MET A 249 21.35 13.01 -20.73
C MET A 249 20.59 14.29 -20.39
N VAL A 250 21.22 15.41 -20.76
CA VAL A 250 20.71 16.79 -20.70
C VAL A 250 19.87 17.05 -21.95
N ILE A 251 18.69 17.65 -21.80
CA ILE A 251 17.91 18.17 -22.94
C ILE A 251 17.72 19.67 -22.71
N ASN A 252 18.38 20.47 -23.54
CA ASN A 252 18.01 21.85 -23.79
C ASN A 252 16.94 21.85 -24.89
N SER A 253 15.90 22.64 -24.71
CA SER A 253 14.89 22.95 -25.72
C SER A 253 15.07 24.41 -26.14
N ASP A 254 15.25 24.66 -27.43
CA ASP A 254 14.97 25.94 -28.09
C ASP A 254 14.39 25.65 -29.49
N ASP A 255 13.14 26.07 -29.65
CA ASP A 255 12.46 26.76 -30.75
C ASP A 255 12.74 26.49 -32.25
N ASP A 256 11.61 26.27 -32.93
CA ASP A 256 11.12 26.88 -34.18
C ASP A 256 11.46 26.37 -35.61
N GLU A 257 10.35 26.24 -36.36
CA GLU A 257 10.09 26.48 -37.79
C GLU A 257 10.34 25.41 -38.90
N GLU A 258 9.20 25.04 -39.50
CA GLU A 258 8.84 24.91 -40.93
C GLU A 258 9.46 23.88 -41.94
N GLU A 259 8.49 23.29 -42.67
CA GLU A 259 8.44 22.84 -44.08
C GLU A 259 9.07 21.53 -44.63
N ASP A 260 8.14 20.74 -45.20
CA ASP A 260 8.13 19.90 -46.42
C ASP A 260 9.19 18.78 -46.67
N GLY A 261 8.71 17.61 -47.11
CA GLY A 261 9.59 16.53 -47.57
C GLY A 261 9.01 15.12 -47.61
N THR A 262 8.48 14.74 -48.77
CA THR A 262 8.09 13.40 -49.28
C THR A 262 8.87 12.15 -48.80
N MET A 263 8.11 11.05 -48.64
CA MET A 263 8.50 9.65 -48.40
C MET A 263 9.82 9.15 -49.04
N LYS A 264 10.62 8.38 -48.28
CA LYS A 264 11.36 7.22 -48.80
C LYS A 264 11.64 6.16 -47.72
N ARG A 265 11.28 4.91 -48.05
CA ARG A 265 11.55 3.69 -47.28
C ARG A 265 13.02 3.31 -47.43
N ASN A 266 13.73 3.07 -46.32
CA ASN A 266 14.99 2.34 -46.32
C ASN A 266 14.96 1.28 -45.21
N ALA A 267 15.17 0.04 -45.64
CA ALA A 267 15.25 -1.14 -44.81
C ALA A 267 16.68 -1.36 -44.33
N THR A 268 16.89 -1.28 -43.02
CA THR A 268 18.04 -1.87 -42.32
C THR A 268 17.73 -1.96 -40.83
N SER A 269 17.27 -3.13 -40.36
CA SER A 269 17.07 -3.41 -38.93
C SER A 269 18.40 -3.74 -38.25
N PRO A 270 18.73 -3.14 -37.09
CA PRO A 270 19.73 -3.69 -36.17
C PRO A 270 19.09 -4.85 -35.39
N GLN A 271 19.76 -6.01 -35.38
CA GLN A 271 19.34 -7.19 -34.65
C GLN A 271 19.41 -6.97 -33.13
N VAL A 272 18.27 -7.06 -32.46
CA VAL A 272 18.22 -7.19 -30.99
C VAL A 272 18.64 -8.62 -30.64
N GLN A 273 19.74 -8.77 -29.90
CA GLN A 273 20.23 -10.09 -29.47
C GLN A 273 19.25 -10.74 -28.49
N ARG A 274 18.86 -11.98 -28.82
CA ARG A 274 17.96 -12.82 -28.02
C ARG A 274 18.71 -13.32 -26.76
N PRO A 275 18.17 -13.14 -25.54
CA PRO A 275 18.79 -13.64 -24.31
C PRO A 275 18.84 -15.18 -24.30
N SER A 276 19.97 -15.77 -23.86
CA SER A 276 20.23 -17.22 -23.96
C SER A 276 19.30 -18.11 -23.12
N PHE A 277 18.62 -17.55 -22.12
CA PHE A 277 17.62 -18.30 -21.34
C PHE A 277 16.38 -18.70 -22.16
N MET A 278 16.10 -17.97 -23.26
CA MET A 278 15.00 -18.30 -24.17
C MET A 278 15.23 -19.62 -24.92
N ASP A 279 16.50 -20.06 -25.09
CA ASP A 279 16.85 -21.31 -25.76
C ASP A 279 16.57 -22.55 -24.88
N TYR A 280 16.42 -22.36 -23.57
CA TYR A 280 16.06 -23.42 -22.62
C TYR A 280 14.61 -23.89 -22.83
N PHE A 281 13.69 -22.95 -23.13
CA PHE A 281 12.27 -23.26 -23.34
C PHE A 281 11.98 -23.88 -24.72
N ASP A 282 12.65 -23.41 -25.77
CA ASP A 282 12.51 -23.99 -27.12
C ASP A 282 12.98 -25.46 -27.18
N LYS A 283 13.95 -25.84 -26.32
CA LYS A 283 14.42 -27.22 -26.15
C LYS A 283 13.46 -28.14 -25.40
N GLN A 284 12.55 -27.60 -24.59
CA GLN A 284 11.49 -28.41 -23.96
C GLN A 284 10.31 -28.61 -24.92
N ASP A 285 9.94 -27.59 -25.70
CA ASP A 285 8.83 -27.69 -26.66
C ASP A 285 9.13 -28.62 -27.85
N SER A 286 10.40 -28.77 -28.22
CA SER A 286 10.84 -29.64 -29.32
C SER A 286 10.90 -31.14 -28.97
N LYS A 287 10.80 -31.52 -27.69
CA LYS A 287 10.69 -32.93 -27.28
C LYS A 287 9.27 -33.49 -27.38
N ASN A 288 8.24 -32.65 -27.62
CA ASN A 288 6.83 -33.05 -27.56
C ASN A 288 6.07 -33.16 -28.91
N LYS A 289 6.76 -33.31 -30.05
CA LYS A 289 6.12 -33.62 -31.36
C LYS A 289 7.03 -34.61 -32.11
N SER A 290 6.70 -35.84 -32.53
CA SER A 290 5.49 -36.54 -33.05
C SER A 290 5.85 -38.04 -33.31
N PRO A 291 5.05 -38.98 -33.89
CA PRO A 291 3.61 -39.00 -34.23
C PRO A 291 2.83 -40.25 -33.69
N GLU A 292 1.52 -40.24 -33.97
CA GLU A 292 0.43 -41.14 -33.58
C GLU A 292 0.67 -42.67 -33.75
N ASN A 293 0.25 -43.46 -32.74
CA ASN A 293 -0.65 -44.58 -32.99
C ASN A 293 -1.46 -45.00 -31.74
N CYS A 294 -2.69 -45.43 -32.00
CA CYS A 294 -3.80 -45.68 -31.09
C CYS A 294 -3.50 -46.69 -29.96
N ASN A 295 -3.86 -46.36 -28.71
CA ASN A 295 -4.67 -47.25 -27.85
C ASN A 295 -5.17 -46.53 -26.59
N GLN A 296 -6.46 -46.71 -26.34
CA GLN A 296 -7.22 -46.25 -25.19
C GLN A 296 -6.62 -46.79 -23.88
N ASN A 297 -6.35 -45.92 -22.92
CA ASN A 297 -6.58 -46.19 -21.50
C ASN A 297 -6.74 -44.86 -20.76
N MET A 298 -7.90 -44.73 -20.10
CA MET A 298 -8.26 -43.63 -19.22
C MET A 298 -7.28 -43.55 -18.05
N HIS A 299 -6.59 -42.44 -17.88
CA HIS A 299 -6.06 -42.03 -16.58
C HIS A 299 -6.87 -40.82 -16.11
N GLU A 300 -7.61 -41.04 -15.01
CA GLU A 300 -8.38 -40.03 -14.31
C GLU A 300 -7.49 -38.85 -13.88
N PRO A 301 -7.97 -37.61 -13.97
CA PRO A 301 -7.33 -36.49 -13.31
C PRO A 301 -7.60 -36.59 -11.81
N TYR A 302 -6.54 -36.70 -11.01
CA TYR A 302 -6.62 -36.52 -9.56
C TYR A 302 -7.19 -35.12 -9.28
N HIS A 303 -8.42 -35.08 -8.76
CA HIS A 303 -9.02 -33.87 -8.21
C HIS A 303 -8.29 -33.51 -6.91
N ILE A 304 -7.45 -32.47 -6.94
CA ILE A 304 -6.88 -31.87 -5.73
C ILE A 304 -7.88 -30.80 -5.25
N SER A 305 -8.47 -31.05 -4.07
CA SER A 305 -9.40 -30.13 -3.39
C SER A 305 -8.73 -28.79 -3.04
N LYS A 306 -9.52 -27.72 -3.05
CA LYS A 306 -9.02 -26.33 -3.10
C LYS A 306 -8.37 -25.78 -1.84
N ASN A 307 -8.50 -26.37 -0.65
CA ASN A 307 -7.95 -25.80 0.59
C ASN A 307 -7.27 -26.89 1.43
N VAL A 308 -5.94 -26.98 1.38
CA VAL A 308 -5.16 -27.96 2.19
C VAL A 308 -4.28 -27.26 3.24
N PHE A 309 -4.11 -25.93 3.18
CA PHE A 309 -3.23 -25.21 4.10
C PHE A 309 -3.74 -23.79 4.34
N PRO A 310 -3.67 -23.25 5.58
CA PRO A 310 -4.13 -21.91 5.91
C PRO A 310 -3.26 -20.82 5.25
N ASP A 311 -3.87 -19.67 4.96
CA ASP A 311 -3.25 -18.58 4.18
C ASP A 311 -2.03 -17.95 4.88
N ASN A 312 -1.93 -18.10 6.21
CA ASN A 312 -0.84 -17.64 7.05
C ASN A 312 0.46 -18.46 6.91
N TRP A 313 0.45 -19.55 6.12
CA TRP A 313 1.64 -20.36 5.81
C TRP A 313 2.28 -19.98 4.47
N LYS A 314 1.73 -18.98 3.77
CA LYS A 314 2.40 -18.39 2.61
C LYS A 314 3.75 -17.81 3.06
N VAL A 315 4.72 -17.89 2.16
CA VAL A 315 6.04 -17.32 2.40
C VAL A 315 5.90 -15.80 2.62
N PRO A 316 6.42 -15.23 3.72
CA PRO A 316 6.38 -13.79 3.96
C PRO A 316 6.98 -13.00 2.80
N GLN A 317 6.26 -11.98 2.34
CA GLN A 317 6.65 -11.21 1.14
C GLN A 317 7.82 -10.25 1.37
N ASP A 318 8.05 -9.87 2.63
CA ASP A 318 9.18 -9.05 3.08
C ASP A 318 10.48 -9.86 3.20
N GLY A 319 10.41 -11.19 3.11
CA GLY A 319 11.54 -12.09 3.29
C GLY A 319 12.03 -12.16 4.74
N ASP A 320 11.24 -11.66 5.70
CA ASP A 320 11.57 -11.75 7.12
C ASP A 320 11.09 -13.10 7.68
N PHE A 321 12.05 -13.85 8.24
CA PHE A 321 11.82 -15.16 8.84
C PHE A 321 12.08 -15.15 10.35
N ASP A 322 12.25 -13.99 10.99
CA ASP A 322 12.55 -13.92 12.43
C ASP A 322 11.42 -14.49 13.30
N PHE A 323 10.17 -14.45 12.82
CA PHE A 323 9.03 -15.08 13.49
C PHE A 323 9.19 -16.59 13.69
N LEU A 324 10.00 -17.27 12.86
CA LEU A 324 10.31 -18.71 13.00
C LEU A 324 10.93 -19.06 14.35
N LYS A 325 11.59 -18.10 15.02
CA LYS A 325 12.18 -18.30 16.36
C LYS A 325 11.13 -18.49 17.46
N ASN A 326 9.90 -18.03 17.23
CA ASN A 326 8.82 -18.06 18.20
C ASN A 326 7.85 -19.23 17.97
N LEU A 327 8.10 -20.05 16.96
CA LEU A 327 7.31 -21.25 16.64
C LEU A 327 7.88 -22.49 17.31
N SER A 328 7.00 -23.45 17.62
CA SER A 328 7.37 -24.77 18.10
C SER A 328 8.03 -25.61 16.99
N LEU A 329 8.77 -26.64 17.39
CA LEU A 329 9.42 -27.56 16.45
C LEU A 329 8.42 -28.32 15.57
N GLU A 330 7.23 -28.59 16.09
CA GLU A 330 6.15 -29.27 15.37
C GLU A 330 5.60 -28.37 14.25
N GLU A 331 5.30 -27.11 14.56
CA GLU A 331 4.84 -26.12 13.57
C GLU A 331 5.87 -25.89 12.45
N LEU A 332 7.17 -25.84 12.80
CA LEU A 332 8.24 -25.71 11.81
C LEU A 332 8.29 -26.90 10.84
N GLN A 333 8.09 -28.12 11.34
CA GLN A 333 8.06 -29.33 10.51
C GLN A 333 6.83 -29.37 9.60
N MET A 334 5.67 -28.94 10.10
CA MET A 334 4.45 -28.87 9.29
C MET A 334 4.58 -27.84 8.17
N ARG A 335 5.07 -26.63 8.46
CA ARG A 335 5.31 -25.59 7.45
C ARG A 335 6.29 -26.05 6.37
N LEU A 336 7.34 -26.77 6.75
CA LEU A 336 8.30 -27.34 5.79
C LEU A 336 7.64 -28.38 4.87
N LYS A 337 6.78 -29.25 5.43
CA LYS A 337 6.07 -30.28 4.67
C LYS A 337 5.01 -29.68 3.73
N ALA A 338 4.41 -28.56 4.10
CA ALA A 338 3.39 -27.85 3.32
C ALA A 338 3.96 -26.97 2.19
N LEU A 339 5.27 -26.71 2.20
CA LEU A 339 5.89 -25.74 1.31
C LEU A 339 5.71 -26.08 -0.18
N ASP A 340 5.99 -27.33 -0.58
CA ASP A 340 5.88 -27.75 -1.98
C ASP A 340 4.42 -27.69 -2.50
N PRO A 341 3.42 -28.28 -1.80
CA PRO A 341 2.02 -28.15 -2.21
C PRO A 341 1.51 -26.70 -2.31
N MET A 342 1.94 -25.83 -1.40
CA MET A 342 1.54 -24.42 -1.41
C MET A 342 2.15 -23.67 -2.59
N MET A 343 3.44 -23.91 -2.85
CA MET A 343 4.14 -23.33 -4.00
C MET A 343 3.49 -23.78 -5.32
N GLU A 344 3.15 -25.06 -5.47
CA GLU A 344 2.46 -25.57 -6.67
C GLU A 344 1.09 -24.91 -6.88
N ARG A 345 0.32 -24.72 -5.81
CA ARG A 345 -0.97 -24.01 -5.85
C ARG A 345 -0.78 -22.57 -6.30
N GLU A 346 0.17 -21.85 -5.73
CA GLU A 346 0.47 -20.46 -6.09
C GLU A 346 0.92 -20.33 -7.55
N ILE A 347 1.76 -21.26 -8.02
CA ILE A 347 2.18 -21.35 -9.42
C ILE A 347 0.97 -21.59 -10.34
N GLU A 348 0.06 -22.49 -9.98
CA GLU A 348 -1.11 -22.81 -10.80
C GLU A 348 -2.12 -21.65 -10.86
N GLU A 349 -2.38 -20.97 -9.74
CA GLU A 349 -3.17 -19.74 -9.72
C GLU A 349 -2.56 -18.65 -10.60
N LEU A 350 -1.23 -18.50 -10.54
CA LEU A 350 -0.51 -17.57 -11.38
C LEU A 350 -0.65 -17.94 -12.87
N ARG A 351 -0.50 -19.22 -13.23
CA ARG A 351 -0.69 -19.73 -14.60
C ARG A 351 -2.10 -19.47 -15.11
N GLN A 352 -3.12 -19.70 -14.29
CA GLN A 352 -4.52 -19.43 -14.64
C GLN A 352 -4.74 -17.93 -14.88
N ARG A 353 -4.22 -17.07 -14.00
CA ARG A 353 -4.30 -15.60 -14.14
C ARG A 353 -3.61 -15.11 -15.42
N TYR A 354 -2.41 -15.61 -15.72
CA TYR A 354 -1.70 -15.28 -16.95
C TYR A 354 -2.43 -15.80 -18.20
N THR A 355 -3.02 -16.98 -18.13
CA THR A 355 -3.81 -17.56 -19.22
C THR A 355 -5.04 -16.70 -19.52
N ALA A 356 -5.80 -16.31 -18.49
CA ALA A 356 -6.94 -15.42 -18.63
C ALA A 356 -6.54 -14.05 -19.21
N LYS A 357 -5.42 -13.47 -18.75
CA LYS A 357 -4.92 -12.18 -19.27
C LYS A 357 -4.44 -12.23 -20.71
N ARG A 358 -3.84 -13.35 -21.17
CA ARG A 358 -3.36 -13.47 -22.56
C ARG A 358 -4.46 -13.90 -23.54
N GLN A 359 -5.56 -14.49 -23.07
CA GLN A 359 -6.60 -15.03 -23.94
C GLN A 359 -7.17 -13.99 -24.93
N PRO A 360 -7.48 -12.74 -24.55
CA PRO A 360 -7.99 -11.74 -25.50
C PRO A 360 -6.98 -11.39 -26.60
N ILE A 361 -5.68 -11.43 -26.30
CA ILE A 361 -4.61 -11.17 -27.27
C ILE A 361 -4.54 -12.32 -28.28
N LEU A 362 -4.59 -13.56 -27.79
CA LEU A 362 -4.59 -14.76 -28.64
C LEU A 362 -5.83 -14.78 -29.56
N ASP A 363 -7.00 -14.50 -29.02
CA ASP A 363 -8.25 -14.42 -29.80
C ASP A 363 -8.17 -13.33 -30.88
N ALA A 364 -7.60 -12.17 -30.54
CA ALA A 364 -7.40 -11.08 -31.49
C ALA A 364 -6.38 -11.44 -32.59
N MET A 365 -5.30 -12.15 -32.25
CA MET A 365 -4.32 -12.65 -33.22
C MET A 365 -4.92 -13.69 -34.16
N ASP A 366 -5.71 -14.63 -33.63
CA ASP A 366 -6.37 -15.66 -34.42
C ASP A 366 -7.41 -15.08 -35.37
N ALA A 367 -8.20 -14.10 -34.91
CA ALA A 367 -9.14 -13.38 -35.77
C ALA A 367 -8.42 -12.65 -36.92
N LYS A 368 -7.26 -12.03 -36.65
CA LYS A 368 -6.44 -11.39 -37.69
C LYS A 368 -5.84 -12.39 -38.68
N LYS A 369 -5.32 -13.54 -38.21
CA LYS A 369 -4.79 -14.60 -39.08
C LYS A 369 -5.85 -15.17 -40.02
N ARG A 370 -7.06 -15.45 -39.51
CA ARG A 370 -8.18 -15.95 -40.34
C ARG A 370 -8.59 -14.95 -41.41
N ARG A 371 -8.57 -13.64 -41.10
CA ARG A 371 -8.84 -12.60 -42.10
C ARG A 371 -7.77 -12.54 -43.19
N GLN A 372 -6.51 -12.70 -42.84
CA GLN A 372 -5.40 -12.68 -43.81
C GLN A 372 -5.32 -13.92 -44.70
N GLN A 373 -5.84 -15.07 -44.27
CA GLN A 373 -5.94 -16.28 -45.10
C GLN A 373 -7.11 -16.25 -46.10
N ASN A 374 -8.08 -15.35 -45.90
CA ASN A 374 -9.26 -15.20 -46.75
C ASN A 374 -9.12 -14.11 -47.82
N PHE A 375 -7.93 -13.53 -47.96
CA PHE A 375 -7.49 -12.65 -49.06
C PHE A 375 -6.30 -13.31 -49.74
#